data_AF-A0A3C1H5I4-F1
#
_entry.id   AF-A0A3C1H5I4-F1
#
_cell.length_a   1.000
_cell.length_b   1.000
_cell.length_c   1.000
_cell.angle_alpha   90.00
_cell.angle_beta   90.00
_cell.angle_gamma   90.00
#
_symmetry.space_group_name_H-M   'P 1'
#
loop_
_entity.id
_entity.type
_entity.pdbx_description
1 polymer ?
#
loop_
_entity_poly.entity_id
_entity_poly.type
_entity_poly.pdbx_seq_one_letter_code
_entity_poly.pdbx_strand_id
1 'polypeptide(L)'
;MMPTLNDAMTYLGIEPEYADERITQNVSDALSAAIGLLRGGIGADADTVFAKDDRARQLVLIYTDDLYSERTLSSAKANAAQRRLADSLELQLRMEYAKAGGT
;
A
#
# COMPACT_ATOMS: atom_id res chain seq x y z
N MET A 1 -7.90 7.03 6.63
CA MET A 1 -8.78 5.95 6.11
C MET A 1 -7.88 5.04 5.30
N MET A 2 -8.04 3.71 5.38
CA MET A 2 -7.34 2.81 4.45
C MET A 2 -7.73 3.16 3.01
N PRO A 3 -6.79 3.10 2.05
CA PRO A 3 -7.06 3.53 0.69
C PRO A 3 -8.08 2.60 0.01
N THR A 4 -9.01 3.21 -0.71
CA THR A 4 -9.98 2.51 -1.56
C THR A 4 -9.34 2.15 -2.90
N LEU A 5 -10.04 1.34 -3.70
CA LEU A 5 -9.62 1.06 -5.09
C LEU A 5 -9.48 2.35 -5.91
N ASN A 6 -10.38 3.31 -5.71
CA ASN A 6 -10.34 4.60 -6.39
C ASN A 6 -9.10 5.42 -5.99
N ASP A 7 -8.75 5.43 -4.70
CA ASP A 7 -7.54 6.08 -4.20
C ASP A 7 -6.28 5.44 -4.80
N ALA A 8 -6.26 4.11 -4.92
CA ALA A 8 -5.16 3.37 -5.53
C ALA A 8 -5.02 3.70 -7.02
N MET A 9 -6.11 3.65 -7.79
CA MET A 9 -6.10 4.03 -9.21
C MET A 9 -5.62 5.46 -9.41
N THR A 10 -6.14 6.40 -8.62
CA THR A 10 -5.73 7.80 -8.66
C THR A 10 -4.25 7.96 -8.37
N TYR A 11 -3.72 7.23 -7.36
CA TYR A 11 -2.30 7.26 -7.02
C TYR A 11 -1.40 6.74 -8.15
N LEU A 12 -1.86 5.72 -8.89
CA LEU A 12 -1.19 5.18 -10.07
C LEU A 12 -1.33 6.05 -11.33
N GLY A 13 -2.06 7.17 -11.25
CA GLY A 13 -2.35 8.02 -12.40
C GLY A 13 -3.34 7.39 -13.39
N ILE A 14 -4.16 6.45 -12.93
CA ILE A 14 -5.21 5.79 -13.72
C ILE A 14 -6.54 6.48 -13.41
N GLU A 15 -7.17 7.03 -14.43
CA GLU A 15 -8.51 7.58 -14.32
C GLU A 15 -9.54 6.42 -14.33
N PRO A 16 -10.29 6.21 -13.23
CA PRO A 16 -11.15 5.02 -13.07
C PRO A 16 -12.22 4.88 -14.15
N GLU A 17 -12.74 6.01 -14.61
CA GLU A 17 -13.75 6.09 -15.67
C GLU A 17 -13.25 5.64 -17.04
N TYR A 18 -11.93 5.59 -17.25
CA TYR A 18 -11.30 5.11 -18.47
C TYR A 18 -10.54 3.78 -18.27
N ALA A 19 -10.57 3.21 -17.07
CA ALA A 19 -9.95 1.92 -16.79
C ALA A 19 -10.79 0.78 -17.34
N ASP A 20 -10.18 -0.13 -18.09
CA ASP A 20 -10.84 -1.38 -18.46
C ASP A 20 -10.98 -2.33 -17.25
N GLU A 21 -11.80 -3.36 -17.39
CA GLU A 21 -12.06 -4.34 -16.31
C GLU A 21 -10.77 -5.05 -15.86
N ARG A 22 -9.83 -5.27 -16.78
CA ARG A 22 -8.57 -5.95 -16.51
C ARG A 22 -7.62 -5.07 -15.69
N ILE A 23 -7.52 -3.77 -16.01
CA ILE A 23 -6.80 -2.78 -15.23
C ILE A 23 -7.42 -2.70 -13.83
N THR A 24 -8.74 -2.60 -13.77
CA THR A 24 -9.48 -2.55 -12.50
C THR A 24 -9.19 -3.75 -11.61
N GLN A 25 -9.27 -4.96 -12.16
CA GLN A 25 -8.94 -6.18 -11.43
C GLN A 25 -7.48 -6.19 -10.96
N ASN A 26 -6.54 -5.82 -11.84
CA ASN A 26 -5.12 -5.84 -11.50
C ASN A 26 -4.76 -4.85 -10.38
N VAL A 27 -5.35 -3.65 -10.36
CA VAL A 27 -5.17 -2.69 -9.27
C VAL A 27 -5.80 -3.20 -7.99
N SER A 28 -6.99 -3.82 -8.08
CA SER A 28 -7.67 -4.43 -6.92
C SER A 28 -6.86 -5.56 -6.28
N ASP A 29 -6.25 -6.43 -7.09
CA ASP A 29 -5.38 -7.51 -6.62
C ASP A 29 -4.13 -6.93 -5.92
N ALA A 30 -3.48 -5.93 -6.53
CA ALA A 30 -2.30 -5.28 -5.98
C ALA A 30 -2.60 -4.57 -4.65
N LEU A 31 -3.72 -3.85 -4.56
CA LEU A 31 -4.18 -3.21 -3.34
C LEU A 31 -4.45 -4.23 -2.23
N SER A 32 -5.09 -5.36 -2.57
CA SER A 32 -5.38 -6.43 -1.61
C SER A 32 -4.10 -7.06 -1.06
N ALA A 33 -3.11 -7.31 -1.94
CA ALA A 33 -1.80 -7.80 -1.55
C ALA A 33 -1.02 -6.77 -0.70
N ALA A 34 -1.08 -5.49 -1.03
CA ALA A 34 -0.47 -4.41 -0.25
C ALA A 34 -1.03 -4.31 1.17
N ILE A 35 -2.35 -4.47 1.34
CA ILE A 35 -2.96 -4.55 2.68
C ILE A 35 -2.49 -5.80 3.43
N GLY A 36 -2.35 -6.93 2.73
CA GLY A 36 -1.76 -8.14 3.29
C GLY A 36 -0.32 -7.93 3.78
N LEU A 37 0.50 -7.19 3.03
CA LEU A 37 1.86 -6.82 3.42
C LEU A 37 1.87 -5.92 4.66
N LEU A 38 0.96 -4.94 4.75
CA LEU A 38 0.81 -4.12 5.95
C LEU A 38 0.52 -5.00 7.18
N ARG A 39 -0.43 -5.93 7.04
CA ARG A 39 -0.82 -6.84 8.13
C ARG A 39 0.29 -7.80 8.53
N GLY A 40 0.96 -8.42 7.56
CA GLY A 40 2.08 -9.33 7.82
C GLY A 40 3.34 -8.61 8.33
N GLY A 41 3.54 -7.37 7.89
CA GLY A 41 4.66 -6.52 8.28
C GLY A 41 4.51 -5.97 9.68
N ILE A 42 3.34 -5.45 10.05
CA ILE A 42 3.13 -4.73 11.33
C ILE A 42 2.38 -5.59 12.35
N GLY A 43 1.28 -6.21 11.96
CA GLY A 43 0.37 -6.94 12.84
C GLY A 43 -0.95 -7.24 12.13
N ALA A 44 -1.59 -8.37 12.45
CA ALA A 44 -2.72 -8.90 11.67
C ALA A 44 -3.94 -7.96 11.57
N ASP A 45 -4.11 -7.07 12.55
CA ASP A 45 -5.16 -6.06 12.66
C ASP A 45 -4.65 -4.62 12.41
N ALA A 46 -3.43 -4.45 11.89
CA ALA A 46 -2.82 -3.14 11.66
C ALA A 46 -3.67 -2.22 10.79
N ASP A 47 -4.40 -2.75 9.81
CA ASP A 47 -5.33 -1.99 8.97
C ASP A 47 -6.55 -1.46 9.74
N THR A 48 -6.91 -2.10 10.85
CA THR A 48 -7.96 -1.65 11.76
C THR A 48 -7.41 -0.64 12.76
N VAL A 49 -6.27 -0.96 13.40
CA VAL A 49 -5.61 -0.09 14.39
C VAL A 49 -5.21 1.25 13.76
N PHE A 50 -4.65 1.22 12.56
CA PHE A 50 -4.19 2.39 11.83
C PHE A 50 -5.16 2.83 10.74
N ALA A 51 -6.45 2.48 10.86
CA ALA A 51 -7.46 2.79 9.84
C ALA A 51 -7.54 4.28 9.49
N LYS A 52 -7.19 5.18 10.43
CA LYS A 52 -7.19 6.64 10.20
C LYS A 52 -5.78 7.25 10.09
N ASP A 53 -4.73 6.45 10.17
CA ASP A 53 -3.36 6.94 10.10
C ASP A 53 -2.94 7.17 8.64
N ASP A 54 -2.51 8.38 8.33
CA ASP A 54 -2.07 8.74 6.97
C ASP A 54 -0.81 8.00 6.54
N ARG A 55 0.05 7.58 7.48
CA ARG A 55 1.25 6.79 7.19
C ARG A 55 0.90 5.38 6.75
N ALA A 56 -0.05 4.73 7.43
CA ALA A 56 -0.55 3.41 7.03
C ALA A 56 -1.20 3.48 5.64
N ARG A 57 -2.02 4.52 5.39
CA ARG A 57 -2.59 4.77 4.07
C ARG A 57 -1.52 4.95 3.00
N GLN A 58 -0.51 5.78 3.26
CA GLN A 58 0.56 6.05 2.31
C GLN A 58 1.44 4.82 2.04
N LEU A 59 1.71 4.01 3.07
CA LEU A 59 2.49 2.79 2.95
C LEU A 59 1.79 1.77 2.04
N VAL A 60 0.48 1.58 2.21
CA VAL A 60 -0.32 0.70 1.34
C VAL A 60 -0.32 1.19 -0.11
N LEU A 61 -0.41 2.50 -0.35
CA LEU A 61 -0.35 3.05 -1.71
C LEU A 61 1.03 2.82 -2.36
N ILE A 62 2.12 2.97 -1.61
CA ILE A 62 3.48 2.69 -2.10
C ILE A 62 3.62 1.20 -2.46
N TYR A 63 3.16 0.30 -1.59
CA TYR A 63 3.17 -1.15 -1.88
C TYR A 63 2.29 -1.50 -3.08
N THR A 64 1.16 -0.81 -3.25
CA THR A 64 0.29 -1.03 -4.41
C THR A 64 0.99 -0.62 -5.71
N ASP A 65 1.69 0.52 -5.73
CA ASP A 65 2.50 0.96 -6.87
C ASP A 65 3.62 -0.02 -7.20
N ASP A 66 4.41 -0.43 -6.20
CA ASP A 66 5.47 -1.42 -6.42
C ASP A 66 4.91 -2.72 -7.02
N LEU A 67 3.83 -3.27 -6.45
CA LEU A 67 3.21 -4.52 -6.92
C LEU A 67 2.55 -4.41 -8.30
N TYR A 68 1.93 -3.26 -8.61
CA TYR A 68 1.26 -3.04 -9.89
C TYR A 68 2.27 -2.74 -11.01
N SER A 69 3.23 -1.86 -10.73
CA SER A 69 4.24 -1.42 -11.69
C SER A 69 5.16 -2.57 -12.09
N GLU A 70 5.58 -3.43 -11.15
CA GLU A 70 6.42 -4.61 -11.44
C GLU A 70 5.74 -5.67 -12.34
N ARG A 71 4.41 -5.68 -12.48
CA ARG A 71 3.70 -6.55 -13.45
C ARG A 71 3.89 -6.11 -14.90
N THR A 72 4.21 -4.85 -15.13
CA THR A 72 4.59 -4.34 -16.44
C THR A 72 6.11 -4.38 -16.54
N LEU A 73 6.66 -5.10 -17.53
CA LEU A 73 8.11 -5.35 -17.72
C LEU A 73 8.98 -4.08 -17.96
N SER A 74 8.51 -2.88 -17.59
CA SER A 74 9.12 -1.58 -17.86
C SER A 74 9.43 -0.72 -16.64
N SER A 75 9.12 -1.11 -15.40
CA SER A 75 9.37 -0.22 -14.25
C SER A 75 10.60 -0.62 -13.43
N ALA A 76 11.80 -0.39 -13.99
CA ALA A 76 13.05 -0.28 -13.21
C ALA A 76 13.08 1.00 -12.36
N LYS A 77 11.94 1.43 -11.82
CA LYS A 77 11.76 2.71 -11.12
C LYS A 77 11.28 2.51 -9.69
N ALA A 78 11.80 1.49 -9.01
CA ALA A 78 11.89 1.54 -7.56
C ALA A 78 12.86 2.68 -7.20
N ASN A 79 12.33 3.88 -6.95
CA ASN A 79 13.14 4.97 -6.44
C ASN A 79 13.68 4.54 -5.07
N ALA A 80 15.01 4.45 -4.93
CA ALA A 80 15.63 4.07 -3.66
C ALA A 80 15.15 4.94 -2.48
N ALA A 81 14.72 6.18 -2.75
CA ALA A 81 14.09 7.05 -1.74
C ALA A 81 12.69 6.58 -1.31
N GLN A 82 11.86 6.07 -2.23
CA GLN A 82 10.53 5.52 -1.91
C GLN A 82 10.66 4.25 -1.06
N ARG A 83 11.62 3.35 -1.39
CA ARG A 83 11.87 2.16 -0.57
C ARG A 83 12.34 2.50 0.84
N ARG A 84 13.31 3.41 0.99
CA ARG A 84 13.76 3.88 2.30
C ARG A 84 12.64 4.55 3.10
N LEU A 85 11.75 5.28 2.43
CA LEU A 85 10.58 5.88 3.06
C LEU A 85 9.62 4.79 3.56
N ALA A 86 9.31 3.79 2.73
CA ALA A 86 8.46 2.66 3.10
C ALA A 86 9.02 1.90 4.32
N ASP A 87 10.31 1.56 4.29
CA ASP A 87 11.00 0.90 5.41
C ASP A 87 10.88 1.72 6.72
N SER A 88 11.04 3.04 6.61
CA SER A 88 10.96 3.94 7.76
C SER A 88 9.53 4.03 8.32
N LEU A 89 8.52 4.09 7.45
CA LEU A 89 7.11 4.12 7.85
C LEU A 89 6.71 2.80 8.51
N GLU A 90 7.12 1.67 7.94
CA GLU A 90 6.85 0.34 8.50
C GLU A 90 7.48 0.20 9.90
N LEU A 91 8.72 0.63 10.07
CA LEU A 91 9.40 0.60 11.38
C LEU A 91 8.66 1.45 12.43
N GLN A 92 8.23 2.66 12.06
CA GLN A 92 7.46 3.52 12.98
C GLN A 92 6.16 2.85 13.42
N LEU A 93 5.41 2.29 12.46
CA LEU A 93 4.14 1.61 12.74
C LEU A 93 4.33 0.36 13.61
N ARG A 94 5.39 -0.43 13.36
CA ARG A 94 5.76 -1.57 14.23
C ARG A 94 6.03 -1.13 15.67
N MET A 95 6.79 -0.06 15.86
CA MET A 95 7.11 0.44 17.20
C MET A 95 5.86 0.95 17.93
N GLU A 96 4.95 1.61 17.22
CA GLU A 96 3.69 2.10 17.78
C GLU A 96 2.72 0.95 18.10
N TYR A 97 2.64 -0.06 17.22
CA TYR A 97 1.85 -1.26 17.42
C TYR A 97 2.29 -2.03 18.68
N ALA A 98 3.61 -2.21 18.85
CA ALA A 98 4.18 -2.83 20.05
C ALA A 98 3.87 -2.01 21.32
N LYS A 99 3.91 -0.67 21.25
CA LYS A 99 3.52 0.19 22.38
C LYS A 99 2.03 0.13 22.71
N ALA A 100 1.19 -0.11 21.71
CA ALA A 100 -0.26 -0.28 21.88
C ALA A 100 -0.64 -1.65 22.47
N GLY A 101 0.33 -2.54 22.70
CA GLY A 101 0.10 -3.89 23.23
C GLY A 101 -0.30 -4.91 22.15
N GLY A 102 -0.07 -4.60 20.88
CA GLY A 102 -0.22 -5.55 19.79
C GLY A 102 0.80 -6.68 19.91
N THR A 103 0.32 -7.93 19.85
CA THR A 103 1.13 -9.16 19.92
C THR A 103 1.26 -9.81 18.56
#